data_AF-A0A2T1D178-F1
#
_entry.id   AF-A0A2T1D178-F1
#
_cell.length_a   1.000
_cell.length_b   1.000
_cell.length_c   1.000
_cell.angle_alpha   90.00
_cell.angle_beta   90.00
_cell.angle_gamma   90.00
#
_symmetry.space_group_name_H-M   'P 1'
#
loop_
_entity.id
_entity.type
_entity.pdbx_description
1 polymer ?
#
loop_
_entity_poly.entity_id
_entity_poly.type
_entity_poly.pdbx_seq_one_letter_code
_entity_poly.pdbx_strand_id
1 'polypeptide(L)'
;MLSSQAFNDWCQQLQINSVARAVIEQVRSATPSRQVQGRRKNVCGSYPSRKMGLTIQFESHRNELARIHELEHDTTVLEYYDQPSPIELVYSSKTGRRMRHQYTPDFFVLRTDGVEWEECKTEADLIKLAQENSNRYCQDAHRQWVRPPSDTLEKTDYLLLHKGFECL
;
A
#
# COMPACT_ATOMS: atom_id res chain seq x y z
N MET A 1 5.04 9.24 -14.53
CA MET A 1 5.00 10.00 -13.26
C MET A 1 4.52 11.42 -13.51
N LEU A 2 3.84 12.02 -12.54
CA LEU A 2 3.42 13.42 -12.54
C LEU A 2 4.63 14.34 -12.51
N SER A 3 4.55 15.44 -13.26
CA SER A 3 5.49 16.56 -13.12
C SER A 3 5.24 17.31 -11.80
N SER A 4 6.19 18.12 -11.36
CA SER A 4 6.02 18.94 -10.15
C SER A 4 4.78 19.83 -10.21
N GLN A 5 4.46 20.39 -11.39
CA GLN A 5 3.25 21.20 -11.58
C GLN A 5 1.98 20.34 -11.46
N ALA A 6 1.92 19.21 -12.17
CA ALA A 6 0.75 18.33 -12.14
C ALA A 6 0.50 17.76 -10.73
N PHE A 7 1.57 17.49 -9.97
CA PHE A 7 1.46 17.06 -8.57
C PHE A 7 0.91 18.17 -7.66
N ASN A 8 1.32 19.43 -7.85
CA ASN A 8 0.78 20.56 -7.11
C ASN A 8 -0.72 20.75 -7.39
N ASP A 9 -1.10 20.70 -8.67
CA ASP A 9 -2.49 20.85 -9.10
C ASP A 9 -3.37 19.72 -8.54
N TRP A 10 -2.86 18.48 -8.56
CA TRP A 10 -3.52 17.32 -7.98
C TRP A 10 -3.69 17.44 -6.45
N CYS A 11 -2.64 17.86 -5.73
CA CYS A 11 -2.73 18.12 -4.29
C CYS A 11 -3.78 19.18 -3.97
N GLN A 12 -3.85 20.24 -4.78
CA GLN A 12 -4.82 21.32 -4.60
C GLN A 12 -6.25 20.85 -4.89
N GLN A 13 -6.45 20.08 -5.97
CA GLN A 13 -7.75 19.55 -6.36
C GLN A 13 -8.35 18.64 -5.28
N LEU A 14 -7.54 17.76 -4.69
CA LEU A 14 -7.97 16.84 -3.64
C LEU A 14 -7.89 17.44 -2.23
N GLN A 15 -7.53 18.72 -2.11
CA GLN A 15 -7.38 19.42 -0.83
C GLN A 15 -6.44 18.68 0.14
N ILE A 16 -5.36 18.10 -0.38
CA ILE A 16 -4.37 17.37 0.41
C ILE A 16 -3.71 18.34 1.39
N ASN A 17 -3.80 18.03 2.69
CA ASN A 17 -3.21 18.85 3.73
C ASN A 17 -1.67 18.79 3.71
N SER A 18 -1.02 19.74 4.38
CA SER A 18 0.44 19.87 4.38
C SER A 18 1.17 18.65 4.96
N VAL A 19 0.58 17.96 5.93
CA VAL A 19 1.18 16.76 6.55
C VAL A 19 1.16 15.60 5.57
N ALA A 20 -0.01 15.30 4.97
CA ALA A 20 -0.15 14.25 3.97
C ALA A 20 0.72 14.52 2.74
N ARG A 21 0.77 15.78 2.28
CA ARG A 21 1.63 16.19 1.17
C ARG A 21 3.11 15.91 1.46
N ALA A 22 3.60 16.23 2.65
CA ALA A 22 4.99 15.96 3.03
C ALA A 22 5.31 14.46 3.00
N VAL A 23 4.37 13.62 3.44
CA VAL A 23 4.52 12.15 3.36
C VAL A 23 4.58 11.69 1.91
N ILE A 24 3.70 12.19 1.04
CA ILE A 24 3.70 11.85 -0.38
C ILE A 24 5.02 12.28 -1.05
N GLU A 25 5.49 13.50 -0.80
CA GLU A 25 6.77 13.99 -1.33
C GLU A 25 7.96 13.15 -0.84
N GLN A 26 7.92 12.71 0.43
CA GLN A 26 8.92 11.80 0.97
C GLN A 26 8.92 10.44 0.24
N VAL A 27 7.74 9.84 0.01
CA VAL A 27 7.65 8.57 -0.72
C VAL A 27 8.11 8.73 -2.17
N ARG A 28 7.68 9.81 -2.86
CA ARG A 28 8.04 10.09 -4.26
C ARG A 28 9.54 10.31 -4.48
N SER A 29 10.25 10.78 -3.46
CA SER A 29 11.69 11.07 -3.51
C SER A 29 12.57 9.93 -2.97
N ALA A 30 12.00 8.98 -2.24
CA ALA A 30 12.72 7.87 -1.64
C ALA A 30 12.95 6.72 -2.62
N THR A 31 14.07 6.01 -2.45
CA THR A 31 14.26 4.68 -3.03
C THR A 31 13.46 3.63 -2.24
N PRO A 32 13.10 2.48 -2.83
CA PRO A 32 12.46 1.38 -2.11
C PRO A 32 13.23 1.03 -0.83
N SER A 33 12.49 0.85 0.27
CA SER A 33 13.07 0.72 1.62
C SER A 33 13.90 -0.55 1.81
N ARG A 34 13.73 -1.56 0.95
CA ARG A 34 14.52 -2.79 0.94
C ARG A 34 14.82 -3.21 -0.50
N GLN A 35 16.00 -3.77 -0.71
CA GLN A 35 16.28 -4.52 -1.93
C GLN A 35 15.78 -5.94 -1.77
N VAL A 36 14.98 -6.41 -2.71
CA VAL A 36 14.47 -7.78 -2.67
C VAL A 36 15.62 -8.78 -2.86
N GLN A 37 15.75 -9.73 -1.93
CA GLN A 37 16.70 -10.84 -2.01
C GLN A 37 15.96 -12.15 -2.27
N GLY A 38 16.34 -12.86 -3.34
CA GLY A 38 15.74 -14.16 -3.68
C GLY A 38 15.91 -15.18 -2.56
N ARG A 39 14.80 -15.64 -1.98
CA ARG A 39 14.78 -16.75 -1.03
C ARG A 39 14.15 -17.98 -1.70
N ARG A 40 14.61 -19.17 -1.30
CA ARG A 40 14.30 -20.50 -1.86
C ARG A 40 12.80 -20.87 -1.99
N LYS A 41 11.87 -20.04 -1.49
CA LYS A 41 10.41 -20.28 -1.48
C LYS A 41 9.58 -19.22 -2.21
N ASN A 42 10.16 -18.09 -2.63
CA ASN A 42 9.42 -16.99 -3.27
C ASN A 42 10.11 -16.58 -4.57
N VAL A 43 9.32 -16.29 -5.61
CA VAL A 43 9.81 -15.66 -6.85
C VAL A 43 9.74 -14.17 -6.67
N CYS A 44 10.90 -13.57 -6.43
CA CYS A 44 11.09 -12.14 -6.48
C CYS A 44 11.57 -11.70 -7.87
N GLY A 45 11.29 -10.45 -8.21
CA GLY A 45 11.79 -9.88 -9.44
C GLY A 45 11.58 -8.38 -9.49
N SER A 46 11.67 -7.87 -10.70
CA SER A 46 11.49 -6.46 -10.96
C SER A 46 10.71 -6.25 -12.24
N TYR A 47 9.87 -5.22 -12.27
CA TYR A 47 8.96 -4.90 -13.35
C TYR A 47 9.35 -3.54 -13.96
N PRO A 48 9.67 -3.45 -15.26
CA PRO A 48 10.01 -2.19 -15.90
C PRO A 48 8.73 -1.38 -16.21
N SER A 49 8.31 -0.55 -15.27
CA SER A 49 7.09 0.25 -15.41
C SER A 49 7.29 1.39 -16.40
N ARG A 50 6.42 1.45 -17.42
CA ARG A 50 6.39 2.57 -18.37
C ARG A 50 5.67 3.76 -17.75
N LYS A 51 4.63 3.53 -16.95
CA LYS A 51 3.90 4.58 -16.23
C LYS A 51 4.82 5.34 -15.27
N MET A 52 5.65 4.60 -14.53
CA MET A 52 6.59 5.17 -13.57
C MET A 52 7.91 5.60 -14.20
N GLY A 53 8.31 5.01 -15.33
CA GLY A 53 9.61 5.27 -15.96
C GLY A 53 10.80 4.74 -15.13
N LEU A 54 10.53 3.79 -14.23
CA LEU A 54 11.49 3.16 -13.35
C LEU A 54 11.11 1.69 -13.12
N THR A 55 12.01 0.96 -12.48
CA THR A 55 11.82 -0.45 -12.18
C THR A 55 11.18 -0.61 -10.80
N ILE A 56 10.06 -1.34 -10.73
CA ILE A 56 9.31 -1.64 -9.50
C ILE A 56 9.68 -3.04 -9.02
N GLN A 57 10.01 -3.23 -7.74
CA GLN A 57 10.35 -4.55 -7.19
C GLN A 57 9.10 -5.29 -6.71
N PHE A 58 9.16 -6.62 -6.71
CA PHE A 58 8.16 -7.48 -6.08
C PHE A 58 8.83 -8.71 -5.44
N GLU A 59 8.26 -9.18 -4.34
CA GLU A 59 8.67 -10.39 -3.63
C GLU A 59 7.77 -11.59 -3.91
N SER A 60 6.59 -11.36 -4.48
CA SER A 60 5.62 -12.40 -4.81
C SER A 60 5.06 -12.25 -6.22
N HIS A 61 5.44 -13.17 -7.11
CA HIS A 61 4.88 -13.24 -8.46
C HIS A 61 3.34 -13.42 -8.48
N ARG A 62 2.75 -14.09 -7.49
CA ARG A 62 1.31 -14.41 -7.53
C ARG A 62 0.43 -13.26 -7.08
N ASN A 63 0.95 -12.36 -6.25
CA ASN A 63 0.13 -11.34 -5.62
C ASN A 63 0.63 -9.95 -6.01
N GLU A 64 1.87 -9.63 -5.65
CA GLU A 64 2.46 -8.32 -5.92
C GLU A 64 2.68 -8.08 -7.42
N LEU A 65 3.18 -9.06 -8.18
CA LEU A 65 3.35 -8.86 -9.63
C LEU A 65 2.00 -8.71 -10.35
N ALA A 66 0.99 -9.51 -9.98
CA ALA A 66 -0.36 -9.35 -10.52
C ALA A 66 -0.91 -7.95 -10.21
N ARG A 67 -0.69 -7.47 -8.98
CA ARG A 67 -1.07 -6.10 -8.59
C ARG A 67 -0.31 -5.04 -9.38
N ILE A 68 0.99 -5.20 -9.61
CA ILE A 68 1.77 -4.29 -10.47
C ILE A 68 1.17 -4.22 -11.88
N HIS A 69 0.73 -5.35 -12.45
CA HIS A 69 0.08 -5.36 -13.75
C HIS A 69 -1.24 -4.57 -13.75
N GLU A 70 -2.06 -4.69 -12.71
CA GLU A 70 -3.29 -3.90 -12.57
C GLU A 70 -2.98 -2.41 -12.44
N LEU A 71 -2.07 -2.03 -11.54
CA LEU A 71 -1.68 -0.64 -11.29
C LEU A 71 -1.08 0.01 -12.55
N GLU A 72 -0.25 -0.72 -13.31
CA GLU A 72 0.37 -0.22 -14.54
C GLU A 72 -0.65 0.13 -15.62
N HIS A 73 -1.76 -0.62 -15.72
CA HIS A 73 -2.75 -0.46 -16.80
C HIS A 73 -4.02 0.29 -16.37
N ASP A 74 -4.23 0.50 -15.08
CA ASP A 74 -5.32 1.32 -14.57
C ASP A 74 -5.09 2.79 -14.93
N THR A 75 -6.07 3.38 -15.64
CA THR A 75 -6.02 4.78 -16.07
C THR A 75 -6.22 5.77 -14.93
N THR A 76 -6.80 5.33 -13.81
CA THR A 76 -6.99 6.14 -12.60
C THR A 76 -5.72 6.21 -11.76
N VAL A 77 -4.77 5.28 -11.93
CA VAL A 77 -3.49 5.28 -11.23
C VAL A 77 -2.53 6.26 -11.90
N LEU A 78 -2.10 7.26 -11.16
CA LEU A 78 -1.13 8.26 -11.60
C LEU A 78 0.30 7.79 -11.32
N GLU A 79 0.53 7.26 -10.13
CA GLU A 79 1.81 6.75 -9.66
C GLU A 79 1.64 5.60 -8.67
N TYR A 80 2.64 4.72 -8.59
CA TYR A 80 2.69 3.67 -7.59
C TYR A 80 4.14 3.30 -7.24
N TYR A 81 4.37 3.01 -5.97
CA TYR A 81 5.71 2.78 -5.41
C TYR A 81 5.74 1.48 -4.62
N ASP A 82 6.70 0.62 -4.90
CA ASP A 82 6.96 -0.58 -4.10
C ASP A 82 7.66 -0.25 -2.79
N GLN A 83 7.20 -0.89 -1.71
CA GLN A 83 7.88 -0.95 -0.42
C GLN A 83 8.33 0.42 0.09
N PRO A 84 7.38 1.37 0.24
CA PRO A 84 7.66 2.71 0.72
C PRO A 84 8.29 2.70 2.12
N SER A 85 8.70 3.87 2.60
CA SER A 85 9.25 3.99 3.96
C SER A 85 8.30 3.39 5.00
N PRO A 86 8.82 2.67 6.01
CA PRO A 86 7.98 2.10 7.07
C PRO A 86 7.15 3.17 7.78
N ILE A 87 5.89 2.85 8.04
CA ILE A 87 4.97 3.67 8.82
C ILE A 87 4.77 3.06 10.21
N GLU A 88 4.60 3.91 11.22
CA GLU A 88 4.32 3.47 12.57
C GLU A 88 2.83 3.24 12.78
N LEU A 89 2.48 2.02 13.18
CA LEU A 89 1.11 1.65 13.54
C LEU A 89 1.02 1.43 15.05
N VAL A 90 0.08 2.13 15.70
CA VAL A 90 -0.23 1.96 17.12
C VAL A 90 -1.56 1.24 17.28
N TYR A 91 -1.56 0.12 18.00
CA TYR A 91 -2.77 -0.63 18.32
C TYR A 91 -2.94 -0.78 19.82
N SER A 92 -4.19 -0.74 20.28
CA SER A 92 -4.55 -1.17 21.62
C SER A 92 -4.71 -2.70 21.67
N SER A 93 -3.97 -3.38 22.56
CA SER A 93 -4.13 -4.82 22.79
C SER A 93 -5.49 -5.15 23.42
N LYS A 94 -5.87 -6.43 23.44
CA LYS A 94 -7.05 -6.92 24.20
C LYS A 94 -6.99 -6.57 25.71
N THR A 95 -5.80 -6.28 26.23
CA THR A 95 -5.55 -5.87 27.63
C THR A 95 -5.39 -4.36 27.81
N GLY A 96 -5.63 -3.55 26.78
CA GLY A 96 -5.53 -2.09 26.83
C GLY A 96 -4.11 -1.52 26.73
N ARG A 97 -3.11 -2.36 26.46
CA ARG A 97 -1.72 -1.90 26.29
C ARG A 97 -1.50 -1.38 24.87
N ARG A 98 -0.94 -0.17 24.74
CA ARG A 98 -0.50 0.39 23.45
C ARG A 98 0.68 -0.39 22.91
N MET A 99 0.55 -0.94 21.71
CA MET A 99 1.58 -1.65 20.97
C MET A 99 1.96 -0.87 19.71
N ARG A 100 3.25 -0.56 19.57
CA ARG A 100 3.83 0.08 18.39
C ARG A 100 4.42 -0.98 17.48
N HIS A 101 4.15 -0.88 16.18
CA HIS A 101 4.72 -1.75 15.17
C HIS A 101 5.13 -0.92 13.95
N GLN A 102 6.39 -1.03 13.56
CA GLN A 102 6.89 -0.51 12.29
C GLN A 102 6.43 -1.45 11.18
N TYR A 103 5.72 -0.90 10.19
CA TYR A 103 5.10 -1.66 9.14
C TYR A 103 5.43 -1.05 7.78
N THR A 104 5.89 -1.88 6.86
CA THR A 104 6.15 -1.48 5.48
C THR A 104 5.03 -2.03 4.60
N PRO A 105 4.18 -1.18 4.02
CA PRO A 105 3.20 -1.59 3.01
C PRO A 105 3.89 -2.18 1.78
N ASP A 106 3.17 -3.01 1.01
CA ASP A 106 3.67 -3.52 -0.26
C ASP A 106 3.72 -2.43 -1.34
N PHE A 107 2.67 -1.59 -1.42
CA PHE A 107 2.60 -0.47 -2.34
C PHE A 107 2.09 0.83 -1.72
N PHE A 108 2.47 1.94 -2.32
CA PHE A 108 1.87 3.25 -2.14
C PHE A 108 1.38 3.78 -3.47
N VAL A 109 0.11 4.12 -3.58
CA VAL A 109 -0.57 4.40 -4.86
C VAL A 109 -1.21 5.78 -4.83
N LEU A 110 -0.90 6.59 -5.85
CA LEU A 110 -1.58 7.86 -6.12
C LEU A 110 -2.59 7.63 -7.24
N ARG A 111 -3.85 7.91 -6.97
CA ARG A 111 -4.96 7.85 -7.92
C ARG A 111 -5.46 9.25 -8.27
N THR A 112 -6.30 9.34 -9.29
CA THR A 112 -6.97 10.58 -9.68
C THR A 112 -7.84 11.19 -8.58
N ASP A 113 -8.36 10.35 -7.69
CA ASP A 113 -9.33 10.70 -6.64
C ASP A 113 -8.80 10.56 -5.21
N GLY A 114 -7.59 10.04 -5.02
CA GLY A 114 -7.06 9.80 -3.69
C GLY A 114 -5.64 9.24 -3.65
N VAL A 115 -5.19 8.94 -2.44
CA VAL A 115 -3.91 8.30 -2.16
C VAL A 115 -4.12 7.15 -1.20
N GLU A 116 -3.44 6.04 -1.45
CA GLU A 116 -3.75 4.77 -0.82
C GLU A 116 -2.44 4.03 -0.47
N TRP A 117 -2.41 3.45 0.72
CA TRP A 117 -1.41 2.47 1.10
C TRP A 117 -2.00 1.09 0.87
N GLU A 118 -1.31 0.24 0.11
CA GLU A 118 -1.80 -1.08 -0.26
C GLU A 118 -0.93 -2.21 0.31
N GLU A 119 -1.60 -3.24 0.82
CA GLU A 119 -0.98 -4.52 1.19
C GLU A 119 -1.57 -5.63 0.32
N CYS A 120 -0.71 -6.47 -0.23
CA CYS A 120 -1.08 -7.62 -1.03
C CYS A 120 -1.16 -8.88 -0.14
N LYS A 121 -2.37 -9.41 0.07
CA LYS A 121 -2.61 -10.72 0.68
C LYS A 121 -3.54 -11.57 -0.17
N THR A 122 -3.39 -12.89 -0.08
CA THR A 122 -4.38 -13.81 -0.68
C THR A 122 -5.64 -13.82 0.18
N GLU A 123 -6.79 -14.16 -0.41
CA GLU A 123 -8.04 -14.24 0.36
C GLU A 123 -7.95 -15.33 1.45
N ALA A 124 -7.33 -16.48 1.15
CA ALA A 124 -7.09 -17.53 2.12
C ALA A 124 -6.25 -17.05 3.32
N ASP A 125 -5.20 -16.26 3.06
CA ASP A 125 -4.38 -15.66 4.13
C ASP A 125 -5.18 -14.65 4.95
N LEU A 126 -6.01 -13.82 4.31
CA LEU A 126 -6.84 -12.83 5.00
C LEU A 126 -7.89 -13.49 5.91
N ILE A 127 -8.53 -14.58 5.44
CA ILE A 127 -9.47 -15.37 6.26
C ILE A 127 -8.76 -15.90 7.50
N LYS A 128 -7.57 -16.48 7.33
CA LYS A 128 -6.77 -17.02 8.44
C LYS A 128 -6.36 -15.91 9.42
N LEU A 129 -5.88 -14.77 8.90
CA LEU A 129 -5.46 -13.62 9.71
C LEU A 129 -6.63 -13.00 10.47
N ALA A 130 -7.83 -12.96 9.89
CA ALA A 130 -9.03 -12.47 10.56
C ALA A 130 -9.46 -13.37 11.72
N GLN A 131 -9.29 -14.70 11.58
CA GLN A 131 -9.53 -15.66 12.67
C GLN A 131 -8.52 -15.51 13.81
N GLU A 132 -7.24 -15.30 13.49
CA GLU A 132 -6.16 -15.16 14.48
C GLU A 132 -6.15 -13.76 15.15
N ASN A 133 -6.55 -12.72 14.42
CA ASN A 133 -6.40 -11.32 14.84
C ASN A 133 -7.54 -10.43 14.30
N SER A 134 -8.77 -10.70 14.77
CA SER A 134 -10.00 -9.98 14.41
C SER A 134 -9.94 -8.45 14.52
N ASN A 135 -9.03 -7.91 15.33
CA ASN A 135 -8.88 -6.46 15.54
C ASN A 135 -8.02 -5.79 14.46
N ARG A 136 -7.40 -6.56 13.55
CA ARG A 136 -6.49 -6.06 12.52
C ARG A 136 -6.99 -6.27 11.09
N TYR A 137 -7.91 -7.20 10.86
CA TYR A 137 -8.42 -7.51 9.53
C TYR A 137 -9.94 -7.72 9.61
N CYS A 138 -10.70 -6.90 8.91
CA CYS A 138 -12.15 -7.05 8.81
C CYS A 138 -12.62 -6.89 7.36
N GLN A 139 -13.82 -7.39 7.07
CA GLN A 139 -14.51 -7.07 5.83
C GLN A 139 -15.43 -5.88 6.07
N ASP A 140 -15.42 -4.92 5.16
CA ASP A 140 -16.36 -3.80 5.17
C ASP A 140 -17.75 -4.23 4.67
N ALA A 141 -18.69 -3.27 4.60
CA ALA A 141 -20.06 -3.50 4.14
C ALA A 141 -20.13 -3.99 2.67
N HIS A 142 -19.08 -3.76 1.88
CA HIS A 142 -18.96 -4.16 0.48
C HIS A 142 -18.16 -5.46 0.29
N ARG A 143 -17.85 -6.18 1.38
CA ARG A 143 -17.03 -7.40 1.40
C ARG A 143 -15.59 -7.17 0.93
N GLN A 144 -15.10 -5.95 0.98
CA GLN A 144 -13.71 -5.61 0.77
C GLN A 144 -12.94 -5.82 2.06
N TRP A 145 -11.73 -6.36 1.97
CA TRP A 145 -10.89 -6.50 3.13
C TRP A 145 -10.31 -5.13 3.46
N VAL A 146 -10.44 -4.72 4.72
CA VAL A 146 -9.88 -3.45 5.19
C VAL A 146 -9.11 -3.70 6.48
N ARG A 147 -8.06 -2.91 6.66
CA ARG A 147 -7.37 -2.83 7.94
C ARG A 147 -7.94 -1.64 8.69
N PRO A 148 -8.59 -1.84 9.84
CA PRO A 148 -9.17 -0.72 10.59
C PRO A 148 -8.08 0.29 10.99
N PRO A 149 -8.43 1.58 11.09
CA PRO A 149 -7.49 2.62 11.47
C PRO A 149 -6.74 2.25 12.75
N SER A 150 -5.43 2.44 12.73
CA SER A 150 -4.63 2.36 13.96
C SER A 150 -4.77 3.68 14.72
N ASP A 151 -4.49 3.70 16.03
CA ASP A 151 -4.54 4.90 16.87
C ASP A 151 -3.63 6.05 16.32
N THR A 152 -2.68 5.72 15.44
CA THR A 152 -1.81 6.69 14.75
C THR A 152 -2.42 7.26 13.46
N LEU A 153 -3.32 6.52 12.81
CA LEU A 153 -3.86 6.85 11.48
C LEU A 153 -5.32 7.34 11.53
N GLU A 154 -5.79 7.79 12.70
CA GLU A 154 -7.20 8.00 13.03
C GLU A 154 -7.99 8.98 12.15
N LYS A 155 -7.38 9.77 11.23
CA LYS A 155 -8.11 10.86 10.57
C LYS A 155 -8.01 11.06 9.06
N THR A 156 -7.26 10.27 8.30
CA THR A 156 -7.33 10.43 6.83
C THR A 156 -6.88 9.23 5.99
N ASP A 157 -6.15 8.27 6.56
CA ASP A 157 -5.48 7.25 5.76
C ASP A 157 -5.95 5.85 6.16
N TYR A 158 -6.97 5.35 5.47
CA TYR A 158 -7.23 3.91 5.49
C TYR A 158 -6.08 3.21 4.75
N LEU A 159 -5.53 2.15 5.35
CA LEU A 159 -4.70 1.19 4.61
C LEU A 159 -5.68 0.28 3.85
N LEU A 160 -5.78 0.45 2.54
CA LEU A 160 -6.63 -0.40 1.72
C LEU A 160 -5.91 -1.74 1.54
N LEU A 161 -6.56 -2.83 1.95
CA LEU A 161 -6.03 -4.16 1.68
C LEU A 161 -6.49 -4.52 0.27
N HIS A 162 -5.56 -4.46 -0.69
CA HIS A 162 -5.89 -4.91 -2.03
C HIS A 162 -6.03 -6.43 -2.00
N LYS A 163 -7.21 -6.93 -2.39
CA LYS A 163 -7.39 -8.36 -2.62
C LYS A 163 -6.57 -8.73 -3.85
N GLY A 164 -5.51 -9.49 -3.67
CA GLY A 164 -4.92 -10.20 -4.80
C GLY A 164 -5.98 -11.10 -5.41
N PHE A 165 -6.28 -10.91 -6.70
CA PHE A 165 -7.00 -11.93 -7.44
C PHE A 165 -6.10 -13.18 -7.47
N GLU A 166 -6.61 -14.29 -6.98
CA GLU A 166 -6.10 -15.59 -7.41
C GLU A 166 -6.40 -15.65 -8.92
N CYS A 167 -5.37 -15.50 -9.76
CA CYS A 167 -5.49 -15.95 -11.14
C CYS A 167 -5.98 -17.40 -11.12
N LEU A 168 -7.12 -17.63 -11.77
CA LEU A 168 -7.53 -18.94 -12.25
C LEU A 168 -6.40 -19.60 -13.05
#